data_AF-A0A7C4JJ66-F1
#
_entry.id   AF-A0A7C4JJ66-F1
#
_cell.length_a   1.000
_cell.length_b   1.000
_cell.length_c   1.000
_cell.angle_alpha   90.00
_cell.angle_beta   90.00
_cell.angle_gamma   90.00
#
_symmetry.space_group_name_H-M   'P 1'
#
loop_
_entity.id
_entity.type
_entity.pdbx_description
1 polymer ?
#
loop_
_entity_poly.entity_id
_entity_poly.type
_entity_poly.pdbx_seq_one_letter_code
_entity_poly.pdbx_strand_id
1 'polypeptide(L)' 'METADMHRIRNIGIAAHIDAGKTTLSEAMLFLSGKKHRFGEVDE' A
#
# COMPACT_ATOMS: atom_id res chain seq x y z
N MET A 1 -10.25 24.93 2.91
CA MET A 1 -9.93 23.53 2.58
C MET A 1 -8.46 23.52 2.21
N GLU A 2 -7.61 22.99 3.08
CA GLU A 2 -6.15 23.01 2.88
C GLU A 2 -5.82 22.07 1.71
N THR A 3 -5.24 22.61 0.63
CA THR A 3 -4.82 21.81 -0.52
C THR A 3 -3.60 21.01 -0.12
N ALA A 4 -3.69 19.68 -0.20
CA ALA A 4 -2.54 18.82 0.06
C ALA A 4 -1.37 19.22 -0.86
N ASP A 5 -0.19 19.42 -0.27
CA ASP A 5 1.03 19.75 -1.02
C ASP A 5 1.31 18.65 -2.05
N MET A 6 1.20 19.02 -3.33
CA MET A 6 1.40 18.11 -4.46
C MET A 6 2.78 17.44 -4.45
N HIS A 7 3.80 18.10 -3.88
CA HIS A 7 5.15 17.52 -3.79
C HIS A 7 5.23 16.32 -2.87
N ARG A 8 4.25 16.13 -1.97
CA ARG A 8 4.19 15.02 -1.01
C ARG A 8 3.37 13.83 -1.51
N ILE A 9 2.58 13.99 -2.58
CA ILE A 9 1.76 12.93 -3.14
C ILE A 9 2.61 12.03 -4.05
N ARG A 10 2.39 10.72 -3.95
CA ARG A 10 3.02 9.69 -4.79
C ARG A 10 1.94 8.77 -5.35
N ASN A 11 1.60 8.97 -6.63
CA ASN A 11 0.68 8.08 -7.34
C ASN A 11 1.46 6.84 -7.79
N ILE A 12 1.21 5.70 -7.14
CA ILE A 12 1.92 4.44 -7.38
C ILE A 12 0.92 3.33 -7.72
N GLY A 13 1.31 2.45 -8.64
CA GLY A 13 0.59 1.21 -8.95
C GLY A 13 1.54 0.03 -8.86
N ILE A 14 1.09 -1.06 -8.24
CA ILE A 14 1.86 -2.31 -8.12
C ILE A 14 1.33 -3.28 -9.16
N ALA A 15 2.14 -3.60 -10.15
CA ALA A 15 1.87 -4.64 -11.14
C ALA A 15 2.84 -5.80 -10.91
N ALA A 16 2.33 -7.03 -10.96
CA ALA A 16 3.14 -8.21 -10.76
C ALA A 16 2.54 -9.39 -11.55
N HIS A 17 3.36 -10.40 -11.83
CA HIS A 17 2.90 -11.68 -12.35
C HIS A 17 1.92 -12.34 -11.37
N ILE A 18 1.13 -13.31 -11.84
CA ILE A 18 0.25 -14.11 -10.98
C ILE A 18 1.10 -14.74 -9.87
N ASP A 19 0.59 -14.69 -8.64
CA ASP A 19 1.22 -15.21 -7.41
C ASP A 19 2.58 -14.59 -7.01
N ALA A 20 2.98 -13.46 -7.61
CA ALA A 20 4.21 -12.75 -7.26
C ALA A 20 4.12 -11.86 -6.00
N GLY A 21 3.00 -11.91 -5.26
CA GLY A 21 2.86 -11.21 -3.99
C GLY A 21 2.48 -9.72 -4.05
N LYS A 22 1.81 -9.25 -5.12
CA LYS A 22 1.30 -7.87 -5.24
C LYS A 22 0.47 -7.42 -4.02
N THR A 23 -0.43 -8.30 -3.56
CA THR A 23 -1.31 -8.02 -2.41
C THR A 23 -0.50 -7.97 -1.12
N THR A 24 0.38 -8.94 -0.90
CA THR A 24 1.29 -9.00 0.27
C THR A 24 2.16 -7.75 0.39
N LEU A 25 2.71 -7.26 -0.74
CA LEU A 25 3.50 -6.02 -0.74
C LEU A 25 2.65 -4.79 -0.40
N SER A 26 1.42 -4.73 -0.91
CA SER A 26 0.48 -3.64 -0.61
C SER A 26 0.12 -3.60 0.89
N GLU A 27 -0.13 -4.75 1.50
CA GLU A 27 -0.38 -4.88 2.94
C GLU A 27 0.83 -4.42 3.77
N ALA A 28 2.04 -4.80 3.37
CA ALA A 28 3.27 -4.35 4.02
C ALA A 28 3.44 -2.82 3.95
N MET A 29 3.16 -2.19 2.81
CA MET A 29 3.22 -0.73 2.67
C MET A 29 2.21 -0.03 3.59
N LEU A 30 0.99 -0.56 3.72
CA LEU A 30 -0.03 0.00 4.60
C LEU A 30 0.34 -0.16 6.09
N PHE A 31 0.93 -1.30 6.47
CA PHE A 31 1.40 -1.53 7.83
C PHE A 31 2.58 -0.63 8.19
N LEU A 32 3.62 -0.58 7.35
CA LEU A 32 4.82 0.22 7.58
C LEU A 32 4.55 1.73 7.59
N SER A 33 3.55 2.19 6.82
CA SER A 33 3.13 3.59 6.83
C SER A 33 2.22 3.96 8.01
N GLY A 34 1.91 2.99 8.89
CA GLY A 34 0.98 3.18 10.01
C GLY A 34 -0.47 3.38 9.58
N LYS A 35 -0.81 3.11 8.32
CA LYS A 35 -2.19 3.18 7.80
C LYS A 35 -3.02 1.95 8.17
N LYS A 36 -2.36 0.84 8.53
CA LYS A 36 -2.97 -0.34 9.17
C LYS A 36 -2.22 -0.69 10.45
N HIS A 37 -2.96 -1.02 11.51
CA HIS A 37 -2.40 -1.38 12.83
C HIS A 37 -2.07 -2.88 12.97
N ARG A 38 -2.50 -3.71 12.02
CA ARG A 38 -2.23 -5.15 11.98
C ARG A 38 -1.86 -5.54 10.55
N PHE A 39 -0.89 -6.44 10.42
CA PHE A 39 -0.63 -7.09 9.14
C PHE A 39 -1.85 -7.97 8.84
N GLY A 40 -2.58 -7.69 7.76
CA GLY A 40 -3.65 -8.58 7.33
C GLY A 40 -3.00 -9.88 6.86
N GLU A 41 -3.43 -11.01 7.40
CA GLU A 41 -3.28 -12.27 6.67
C GLU A 41 -4.11 -12.09 5.40
N VAL A 42 -3.48 -12.29 4.24
CA VAL A 42 -4.18 -12.24 2.96
C VAL A 42 -5.07 -13.47 2.96
N ASP A 43 -6.33 -13.32 3.38
CA ASP A 43 -7.33 -14.37 3.24
C ASP A 43 -7.45 -14.70 1.75
N GLU A 44 -7.24 -15.97 1.40
CA GLU A 44 -7.42 -16.54 0.05
C GLU A 44 -8.88 -16.47 -0.42
#